data_AF-A0A6A8QEE0-F1
#
_entry.id   AF-A0A6A8QEE0-F1
#
_cell.length_a   1.000
_cell.length_b   1.000
_cell.length_c   1.000
_cell.angle_alpha   90.00
_cell.angle_beta   90.00
_cell.angle_gamma   90.00
#
_symmetry.space_group_name_H-M   'P 1'
#
loop_
_entity.id
_entity.type
_entity.pdbx_description
1 polymer ?
#
loop_
_entity_poly.entity_id
_entity_poly.type
_entity_poly.pdbx_seq_one_letter_code
_entity_poly.pdbx_strand_id
1 'polypeptide(L)'
;MFVGLGLVVWPSVIDHTNEFVNPYGARFSLQAGVGAMALLGIRYPLQMLPLILFEFVWKTIFLAAFVFPLWSVGKMDEVTIASAWECATIYIFIPLIPWRYVFTHYVRKRGERWR
;
A
#
# COMPACT_ATOMS: atom_id res chain seq x y z
N MET A 1 5.26 6.69 -6.89
CA MET A 1 4.05 6.34 -6.10
C MET A 1 2.77 6.85 -6.75
N PHE A 2 2.68 8.15 -7.09
CA PHE A 2 1.54 8.74 -7.84
C PHE A 2 1.24 8.08 -9.18
N VAL A 3 2.30 7.88 -9.97
CA VAL A 3 2.19 7.41 -11.33
C VAL A 3 1.83 5.92 -11.37
N GLY A 4 2.37 5.11 -10.44
CA GLY A 4 2.07 3.67 -10.37
C GLY A 4 0.66 3.34 -9.89
N LEU A 5 0.16 4.02 -8.84
CA LEU A 5 -1.21 3.81 -8.36
C LEU A 5 -2.24 4.53 -9.25
N GLY A 6 -1.91 5.72 -9.73
CA GLY A 6 -2.77 6.51 -10.61
C GLY A 6 -2.95 5.91 -12.02
N LEU A 7 -1.93 5.25 -12.58
CA LEU A 7 -2.04 4.63 -13.91
C LEU A 7 -2.49 3.17 -13.89
N VAL A 8 -2.36 2.44 -12.78
CA VAL A 8 -2.71 1.01 -12.72
C VAL A 8 -4.06 0.79 -12.03
N VAL A 9 -4.35 1.53 -10.96
CA VAL A 9 -5.58 1.33 -10.16
C VAL A 9 -6.77 2.07 -10.78
N TRP A 10 -6.59 3.31 -11.25
CA TRP A 10 -7.70 4.09 -11.79
C TRP A 10 -8.32 3.52 -13.08
N PRO A 11 -7.56 3.01 -14.07
CA PRO A 11 -8.18 2.36 -15.22
C PRO A 11 -8.97 1.11 -14.81
N SER A 12 -8.45 0.33 -13.86
CA SER A 12 -9.12 -0.84 -13.29
C SER A 12 -10.36 -0.50 -12.46
N VAL A 13 -10.50 0.75 -12.00
CA VAL A 13 -11.68 1.26 -11.27
C VAL A 13 -12.68 1.95 -12.21
N ILE A 14 -12.22 2.51 -13.34
CA ILE A 14 -13.09 3.18 -14.32
C ILE A 14 -13.67 2.17 -15.31
N ASP A 15 -12.88 1.18 -15.75
CA ASP A 15 -13.24 0.21 -16.78
C ASP A 15 -13.25 -1.21 -16.20
N HIS A 16 -14.20 -1.48 -15.28
CA HIS A 16 -14.34 -2.77 -14.61
C HIS A 16 -15.57 -3.55 -15.10
N THR A 17 -15.36 -4.83 -15.39
CA THR A 17 -16.44 -5.80 -15.63
C THR A 17 -17.11 -6.23 -14.32
N ASN A 18 -18.42 -6.50 -14.33
CA ASN A 18 -19.21 -6.83 -13.12
C ASN A 18 -18.70 -8.06 -12.34
N GLU A 19 -17.98 -9.00 -12.97
CA GLU A 19 -17.36 -10.16 -12.29
C GLU A 19 -16.19 -9.78 -11.37
N PHE A 20 -15.54 -8.62 -11.60
CA PHE A 20 -14.41 -8.13 -10.79
C PHE A 20 -14.83 -7.52 -9.45
N VAL A 21 -16.10 -7.10 -9.35
CA VAL A 21 -16.63 -6.35 -8.20
C VAL A 21 -16.64 -7.22 -6.94
N ASN A 22 -16.99 -8.51 -7.06
CA ASN A 22 -17.31 -9.35 -5.92
C ASN A 22 -16.08 -9.86 -5.12
N PRO A 23 -14.94 -10.26 -5.74
CA PRO A 23 -13.77 -10.69 -4.97
C PRO A 23 -12.74 -9.57 -4.72
N TYR A 24 -12.66 -8.58 -5.61
CA TYR A 24 -11.55 -7.63 -5.66
C TYR A 24 -11.98 -6.16 -5.53
N GLY A 25 -13.25 -5.84 -5.78
CA GLY A 25 -13.75 -4.46 -5.78
C GLY A 25 -13.46 -3.68 -4.50
N ALA A 26 -13.62 -4.30 -3.33
CA ALA A 26 -13.30 -3.66 -2.04
C ALA A 26 -11.80 -3.37 -1.85
N ARG A 27 -10.92 -4.22 -2.39
CA ARG A 27 -9.47 -4.04 -2.30
C ARG A 27 -9.01 -2.90 -3.21
N PHE A 28 -9.49 -2.90 -4.45
CA PHE A 28 -9.17 -1.87 -5.44
C PHE A 28 -9.75 -0.51 -5.05
N SER A 29 -10.97 -0.44 -4.51
CA SER A 29 -11.56 0.83 -4.05
C SER A 29 -10.81 1.42 -2.86
N LEU A 30 -10.39 0.58 -1.90
CA LEU A 30 -9.54 1.01 -0.79
C LEU A 30 -8.19 1.53 -1.30
N GLN A 31 -7.55 0.82 -2.23
CA GLN A 31 -6.26 1.21 -2.80
C GLN A 31 -6.37 2.48 -3.65
N ALA A 32 -7.48 2.67 -4.38
CA ALA A 32 -7.79 3.89 -5.12
C ALA A 32 -8.01 5.08 -4.18
N GLY A 33 -8.73 4.88 -3.06
CA GLY A 33 -8.93 5.89 -2.03
C GLY A 33 -7.61 6.32 -1.38
N VAL A 34 -6.74 5.36 -1.03
CA VAL A 34 -5.39 5.65 -0.54
C VAL A 34 -4.56 6.40 -1.60
N GLY A 35 -4.65 5.99 -2.86
CA GLY A 35 -4.01 6.68 -3.98
C GLY A 35 -4.50 8.12 -4.15
N ALA A 36 -5.81 8.36 -4.03
CA ALA A 36 -6.38 9.70 -4.09
C ALA A 36 -5.93 10.57 -2.90
N MET A 37 -5.91 10.01 -1.68
CA MET A 37 -5.39 10.70 -0.51
C MET A 37 -3.89 11.01 -0.66
N ALA A 38 -3.12 10.13 -1.27
CA ALA A 38 -1.70 10.36 -1.51
C ALA A 38 -1.44 11.62 -2.36
N LEU A 39 -2.40 12.13 -3.16
CA LEU A 39 -2.25 13.40 -3.91
C LEU A 39 -1.92 14.53 -2.94
N LEU A 40 -2.61 14.53 -1.80
CA LEU A 40 -2.39 15.49 -0.71
C LEU A 40 -1.02 15.28 -0.06
N GLY A 41 -0.48 14.05 -0.11
CA GLY A 41 0.83 13.68 0.40
C GLY A 41 1.99 14.28 -0.40
N ILE A 42 1.81 14.62 -1.68
CA ILE A 42 2.80 15.41 -2.44
C ILE A 42 2.96 16.79 -1.80
N ARG A 43 1.86 17.38 -1.33
CA ARG A 43 1.87 18.71 -0.72
C ARG A 43 2.28 18.68 0.76
N TYR A 44 1.86 17.64 1.49
CA TYR A 44 2.07 17.51 2.94
C TYR A 44 2.65 16.13 3.32
N PRO A 45 3.89 15.81 2.92
CA PRO A 45 4.46 14.47 3.09
C PRO A 45 4.59 14.04 4.56
N LEU A 46 4.86 14.98 5.46
CA LEU A 46 4.97 14.69 6.90
C LEU A 46 3.63 14.37 7.57
N GLN A 47 2.52 14.94 7.11
CA GLN A 47 1.19 14.70 7.68
C GLN A 47 0.61 13.36 7.20
N MET A 48 1.04 12.88 6.03
CA MET A 48 0.57 11.62 5.45
C MET A 48 1.47 10.42 5.75
N LEU A 49 2.41 10.56 6.68
CA LEU A 49 3.20 9.45 7.22
C LEU A 49 2.35 8.26 7.68
N PRO A 50 1.20 8.42 8.37
CA PRO A 50 0.37 7.30 8.78
C PRO A 50 -0.14 6.48 7.59
N LEU A 51 -0.46 7.15 6.47
CA LEU A 51 -0.96 6.52 5.26
C LEU A 51 0.12 5.66 4.60
N ILE A 52 1.36 6.16 4.55
CA ILE A 52 2.51 5.42 4.02
C ILE A 52 2.86 4.23 4.92
N LEU A 53 2.79 4.41 6.25
CA LEU A 53 2.99 3.31 7.21
C LEU A 53 1.91 2.24 7.06
N PHE A 54 0.64 2.64 6.89
CA PHE A 54 -0.45 1.72 6.59
C PHE A 54 -0.14 0.94 5.30
N GLU A 55 0.29 1.63 4.24
CA GLU A 55 0.66 0.96 2.98
C GLU A 55 1.77 -0.07 3.15
N PHE A 56 2.79 0.30 3.90
CA PHE A 56 3.91 -0.57 4.19
C PHE A 56 3.48 -1.81 4.97
N VAL A 57 2.64 -1.64 6.00
CA VAL A 57 2.16 -2.73 6.85
C VAL A 57 1.31 -3.71 6.05
N TRP A 58 0.31 -3.25 5.29
CA TRP A 58 -0.55 -4.19 4.56
C TRP A 58 0.20 -4.94 3.45
N LYS A 59 1.13 -4.28 2.74
CA LYS A 59 1.98 -4.96 1.74
C LYS A 59 2.93 -5.96 2.37
N THR A 60 3.47 -5.64 3.54
CA THR A 60 4.32 -6.58 4.29
C THR A 60 3.52 -7.80 4.74
N ILE A 61 2.29 -7.60 5.25
CA ILE A 61 1.39 -8.70 5.60
C ILE A 61 1.05 -9.53 4.36
N PHE A 62 0.76 -8.90 3.22
CA PHE A 62 0.46 -9.62 1.97
C PHE A 62 1.63 -10.50 1.52
N LEU A 63 2.84 -9.93 1.48
CA LEU A 63 4.04 -10.67 1.08
C LEU A 63 4.36 -11.80 2.07
N ALA A 64 4.26 -11.55 3.37
CA ALA A 64 4.59 -12.54 4.39
C ALA A 64 3.53 -13.65 4.55
N ALA A 65 2.25 -13.31 4.43
CA ALA A 65 1.16 -14.25 4.69
C ALA A 65 0.65 -14.98 3.43
N PHE A 66 0.78 -14.39 2.24
CA PHE A 66 0.27 -14.99 1.00
C PHE A 66 1.40 -15.36 0.04
N VAL A 67 2.32 -14.44 -0.25
CA VAL A 67 3.39 -14.70 -1.23
C VAL A 67 4.43 -15.68 -0.70
N PHE A 68 4.85 -15.54 0.56
CA PHE A 68 5.82 -16.44 1.19
C PHE A 68 5.40 -17.91 1.21
N PRO A 69 4.17 -18.29 1.66
CA PRO A 69 3.74 -19.69 1.59
C PRO A 69 3.53 -20.20 0.17
N LEU A 70 3.12 -19.35 -0.79
CA LEU A 70 3.01 -19.76 -2.19
C LEU A 70 4.38 -20.02 -2.82
N TRP A 71 5.38 -19.22 -2.46
CA TRP A 71 6.77 -19.42 -2.84
C TRP A 71 7.35 -20.70 -2.23
N SER A 72 7.09 -20.98 -0.95
CA SER A 72 7.63 -22.17 -0.27
C SER A 72 7.09 -23.50 -0.84
N VAL A 73 5.88 -23.48 -1.40
CA VAL A 73 5.24 -24.63 -2.06
C VAL A 73 5.57 -24.69 -3.57
N GLY A 74 6.29 -23.71 -4.11
CA GLY A 74 6.68 -23.65 -5.52
C GLY A 74 5.50 -23.44 -6.49
N LYS A 75 4.32 -23.03 -5.98
CA LYS A 75 3.10 -22.78 -6.76
C LYS A 75 2.89 -21.27 -6.95
N MET A 76 3.90 -20.59 -7.47
CA MET A 76 3.76 -19.20 -7.87
C MET A 76 3.18 -19.11 -9.27
N ASP A 77 1.92 -18.66 -9.35
CA ASP A 77 1.28 -18.29 -10.60
C ASP A 77 1.86 -16.95 -11.12
N GLU A 78 1.90 -16.75 -12.44
CA GLU A 78 2.45 -15.52 -13.05
C GLU A 78 1.76 -14.25 -12.52
N VAL A 79 0.46 -14.32 -12.28
CA VAL A 79 -0.35 -13.23 -11.71
C VAL A 79 0.10 -12.89 -10.28
N THR A 80 0.46 -13.90 -9.49
CA THR A 80 0.93 -13.72 -8.11
C THR A 80 2.33 -13.10 -8.10
N ILE A 81 3.19 -13.49 -9.04
CA ILE A 81 4.54 -12.92 -9.18
C ILE A 81 4.46 -11.44 -9.57
N ALA A 82 3.61 -11.09 -10.55
CA ALA A 82 3.38 -9.70 -10.94
C ALA A 82 2.90 -8.85 -9.75
N SER A 83 1.89 -9.35 -9.02
CA SER A 83 1.36 -8.70 -7.82
C SER A 83 2.40 -8.54 -6.71
N ALA A 84 3.29 -9.52 -6.53
CA ALA A 84 4.39 -9.45 -5.57
C ALA A 84 5.39 -8.35 -5.92
N TRP A 85 5.75 -8.20 -7.21
CA TRP A 85 6.63 -7.12 -7.68
C TRP A 85 6.02 -5.73 -7.52
N GLU A 86 4.74 -5.57 -7.82
CA GLU A 86 4.02 -4.31 -7.59
C GLU A 86 4.01 -3.93 -6.10
N CYS A 87 3.77 -4.91 -5.23
CA CYS A 87 3.85 -4.72 -3.79
C CYS A 87 5.28 -4.40 -3.34
N ALA A 88 6.29 -5.06 -3.90
CA ALA A 88 7.71 -4.88 -3.55
C ALA A 88 8.25 -3.49 -3.94
N THR A 89 7.64 -2.81 -4.90
CA THR A 89 8.07 -1.48 -5.34
C THR A 89 8.03 -0.43 -4.21
N ILE A 90 7.17 -0.61 -3.18
CA ILE A 90 7.14 0.31 -2.03
C ILE A 90 8.45 0.32 -1.25
N TYR A 91 9.18 -0.79 -1.25
CA TYR A 91 10.42 -0.92 -0.46
C TYR A 91 11.54 -0.05 -1.01
N ILE A 92 11.48 0.33 -2.29
CA ILE A 92 12.43 1.27 -2.91
C ILE A 92 12.27 2.69 -2.31
N PHE A 93 11.06 3.06 -1.88
CA PHE A 93 10.77 4.38 -1.33
C PHE A 93 11.00 4.51 0.18
N ILE A 94 11.23 3.40 0.90
CA ILE A 94 11.59 3.34 2.33
C ILE A 94 12.72 4.31 2.73
N PRO A 95 13.87 4.35 2.03
CA PRO A 95 14.96 5.25 2.42
C PRO A 95 14.61 6.74 2.33
N LEU A 96 13.59 7.11 1.55
CA LEU A 96 13.11 8.49 1.43
C LEU A 96 12.31 8.94 2.67
N ILE A 97 11.82 8.00 3.47
CA ILE A 97 11.00 8.30 4.64
C ILE A 97 11.88 8.83 5.78
N PRO A 98 11.51 9.93 6.45
CA PRO A 98 12.25 10.46 7.59
C PRO A 98 12.05 9.57 8.83
N TRP A 99 12.77 8.44 8.91
CA TRP A 99 12.68 7.45 10.00
C TRP A 99 12.88 8.05 11.39
N ARG A 100 13.74 9.06 11.51
CA ARG A 100 13.93 9.80 12.78
C ARG A 100 12.65 10.47 13.26
N TYR A 101 11.87 11.05 12.34
CA TYR A 101 10.58 11.65 12.66
C TYR A 101 9.56 10.57 13.04
N VAL A 102 9.53 9.46 12.30
CA VAL A 102 8.62 8.34 12.57
C VAL A 102 8.81 7.77 13.98
N PHE A 103 10.05 7.44 14.33
CA PHE A 103 10.36 6.90 15.66
C PHE A 103 10.06 7.93 16.77
N THR A 104 10.40 9.19 16.57
CA THR A 104 10.20 10.21 17.61
C THR A 104 8.72 10.53 17.81
N HIS A 105 7.93 10.58 16.73
CA HIS A 105 6.55 11.05 16.76
C HIS A 105 5.51 9.93 16.97
N TYR A 106 5.74 8.73 16.42
CA TYR A 106 4.78 7.62 16.52
C TYR A 106 5.17 6.55 17.53
N VAL A 107 6.47 6.31 17.74
CA VAL A 107 6.93 5.28 18.70
C VAL A 107 7.19 5.87 20.08
N ARG A 108 7.79 7.06 20.13
CA ARG A 108 8.29 7.65 21.38
C ARG A 108 7.35 8.67 22.02
N LYS A 109 6.47 9.30 21.23
CA LYS A 109 5.49 10.26 21.75
C LYS A 109 4.37 9.47 22.45
N ARG A 110 4.10 9.79 23.72
CA ARG A 110 2.96 9.21 24.44
C ARG A 110 1.66 9.58 23.72
N GLY A 111 0.79 8.59 23.50
CA GLY A 111 -0.53 8.82 22.91
C GLY A 111 -1.26 9.94 23.65
N GLU A 112 -1.85 10.87 22.90
CA GLU A 112 -2.66 11.93 23.50
C GLU A 112 -3.82 11.29 24.25
N ARG A 113 -4.05 11.78 25.48
CA ARG A 113 -5.18 11.36 26.28
C ARG A 113 -6.43 11.87 25.59
N TRP A 114 -7.31 10.95 25.18
CA TRP A 114 -8.63 11.28 24.66
C TRP A 114 -9.33 12.15 25.73
N ARG A 115 -9.61 13.40 25.39
CA ARG A 115 -10.41 14.33 26.21
C ARG A 115 -11.69 14.63 25.46
#